data_AF-A0A524PHC2-F1
#
_entry.id   AF-A0A524PHC2-F1
#
_cell.length_a   1.000
_cell.length_b   1.000
_cell.length_c   1.000
_cell.angle_alpha   90.00
_cell.angle_beta   90.00
_cell.angle_gamma   90.00
#
_symmetry.space_group_name_H-M   'P 1'
#
loop_
_entity.id
_entity.type
_entity.pdbx_description
1 polymer ?
#
loop_
_entity_poly.entity_id
_entity_poly.type
_entity_poly.pdbx_seq_one_letter_code
_entity_poly.pdbx_strand_id
1 'polypeptide(L)'
;AYFKVDFLFPFEEGYHIIDWKTGRTDQERHRKQLMGYSTWACYHFEVEPDLVWPRLAYLRPEYLEVEETFDAQDLTHFAIQVRAETQEMYDYCRDVQANIPVDMSEFPLVENQRICEYCNFRGICFPEQYPVKFATTHG
;
A
#
# COMPACT_ATOMS: atom_id res chain seq x y z
N ALA A 1 9.52 -2.48 4.65
CA ALA A 1 8.32 -1.63 4.63
C ALA A 1 8.01 -1.16 6.04
N TYR A 2 7.75 0.13 6.24
CA TYR A 2 7.26 0.65 7.53
C TYR A 2 5.74 0.66 7.46
N PHE A 3 5.08 -0.28 8.14
CA PHE A 3 3.63 -0.28 8.29
C PHE A 3 3.29 0.60 9.50
N LYS A 4 2.62 1.73 9.24
CA LYS A 4 2.13 2.60 10.29
C LYS A 4 0.62 2.46 10.36
N VAL A 5 0.16 1.72 11.35
CA VAL A 5 -1.25 1.73 11.73
C VAL A 5 -1.56 3.09 12.34
N ASP A 6 -2.69 3.69 11.97
CA ASP A 6 -3.12 4.97 12.54
C ASP A 6 -3.42 4.83 14.03
N PHE A 7 -4.21 3.82 14.40
CA PHE A 7 -4.48 3.49 15.78
C PHE A 7 -4.72 1.99 15.97
N LEU A 8 -4.04 1.41 16.96
CA LEU A 8 -4.15 0.02 17.34
C LEU A 8 -4.19 -0.07 18.86
N PHE A 9 -5.15 -0.81 19.41
CA PHE A 9 -5.25 -1.01 20.84
C PHE A 9 -5.77 -2.41 21.18
N PRO A 10 -5.26 -3.03 22.26
CA PRO A 10 -5.82 -4.29 22.76
C PRO A 10 -7.16 -4.03 23.44
N PHE A 11 -8.09 -4.97 23.32
CA PHE A 11 -9.36 -4.99 24.03
C PHE A 11 -9.77 -6.44 24.28
N GLU A 12 -10.04 -6.77 25.55
CA GLU A 12 -10.27 -8.15 25.99
C GLU A 12 -9.14 -9.09 25.51
N GLU A 13 -9.47 -10.10 24.70
CA GLU A 13 -8.52 -11.10 24.20
C GLU A 13 -7.95 -10.76 22.81
N GLY A 14 -8.37 -9.64 22.21
CA GLY A 14 -8.00 -9.30 20.83
C GLY A 14 -7.54 -7.85 20.63
N TYR A 15 -7.46 -7.46 19.37
CA TYR A 15 -6.88 -6.19 18.93
C TYR A 15 -7.81 -5.46 17.97
N HIS A 16 -8.08 -4.19 18.28
CA HIS A 16 -8.76 -3.29 17.36
C HIS A 16 -7.74 -2.50 16.56
N ILE A 17 -8.03 -2.37 15.26
CA ILE A 17 -7.26 -1.54 14.33
C ILE A 17 -8.22 -0.53 13.72
N ILE A 18 -7.89 0.74 13.78
CA ILE A 18 -8.66 1.82 13.15
C ILE A 18 -7.76 2.55 12.17
N ASP A 19 -8.22 2.69 10.92
CA ASP A 19 -7.58 3.47 9.87
C ASP A 19 -8.55 4.56 9.40
N TRP A 20 -8.13 5.83 9.55
CA TRP A 20 -9.00 6.97 9.28
C TRP A 20 -8.88 7.43 7.84
N LYS A 21 -10.02 7.62 7.18
CA LYS A 21 -10.10 8.14 5.81
C LYS A 21 -10.84 9.47 5.78
N THR A 22 -10.19 10.48 5.20
CA THR A 22 -10.77 11.82 4.98
C THR A 22 -11.24 12.06 3.54
N GLY A 23 -10.82 11.19 2.60
CA GLY A 23 -11.10 11.29 1.17
C GLY A 23 -12.30 10.45 0.72
N ARG A 24 -12.46 10.31 -0.61
CA ARG A 24 -13.52 9.47 -1.19
C ARG A 24 -13.36 8.01 -0.77
N THR A 25 -14.49 7.36 -0.57
CA THR A 25 -14.58 5.93 -0.30
C THR A 25 -13.99 5.14 -1.47
N ASP A 26 -13.01 4.29 -1.18
CA ASP A 26 -12.37 3.35 -2.11
C ASP A 26 -12.19 2.02 -1.35
N GLN A 27 -13.29 1.28 -1.24
CA GLN A 27 -13.38 0.13 -0.33
C GLN A 27 -12.36 -0.95 -0.67
N GLU A 28 -12.16 -1.26 -1.96
CA GLU A 28 -11.21 -2.28 -2.42
C GLU A 28 -9.77 -1.96 -2.00
N ARG A 29 -9.30 -0.73 -2.33
CA ARG A 29 -7.93 -0.32 -1.97
C ARG A 29 -7.76 -0.26 -0.46
N HIS A 30 -8.75 0.26 0.25
CA HIS A 30 -8.69 0.41 1.71
C HIS A 30 -8.77 -0.96 2.42
N ARG A 31 -9.51 -1.93 1.87
CA ARG A 31 -9.56 -3.31 2.35
C ARG A 31 -8.20 -4.00 2.22
N LYS A 32 -7.48 -3.84 1.09
CA LYS A 32 -6.10 -4.37 0.95
C LYS A 32 -5.14 -3.78 1.99
N GLN A 33 -5.33 -2.50 2.36
CA GLN A 33 -4.53 -1.89 3.43
C GLN A 33 -4.84 -2.49 4.81
N LEU A 34 -6.12 -2.67 5.15
CA LEU A 34 -6.52 -3.33 6.39
C LEU A 34 -6.05 -4.79 6.46
N MET A 35 -6.10 -5.54 5.36
CA MET A 35 -5.55 -6.89 5.26
C MET A 35 -4.08 -6.92 5.70
N GLY A 36 -3.28 -5.95 5.25
CA GLY A 36 -1.89 -5.81 5.65
C GLY A 36 -1.71 -5.56 7.14
N TYR A 37 -2.54 -4.70 7.73
CA TYR A 37 -2.50 -4.45 9.18
C TYR A 37 -2.92 -5.68 9.99
N SER A 38 -3.96 -6.39 9.57
CA SER A 38 -4.40 -7.62 10.23
C SER A 38 -3.36 -8.72 10.13
N THR A 39 -2.74 -8.90 8.95
CA THR A 39 -1.62 -9.84 8.76
C THR A 39 -0.46 -9.50 9.68
N TRP A 40 -0.09 -8.22 9.77
CA TRP A 40 0.98 -7.76 10.66
C TRP A 40 0.63 -7.99 12.14
N ALA A 41 -0.59 -7.69 12.56
CA ALA A 41 -1.04 -7.85 13.95
C ALA A 41 -1.07 -9.32 14.37
N CYS A 42 -1.64 -10.21 13.54
CA CYS A 42 -1.65 -11.65 13.83
C CYS A 42 -0.23 -12.20 13.96
N TYR A 43 0.67 -11.80 13.07
CA TYR A 43 2.08 -12.21 13.13
C TYR A 43 2.81 -11.69 14.37
N HIS A 44 2.62 -10.41 14.72
CA HIS A 44 3.41 -9.77 15.78
C HIS A 44 2.87 -10.05 17.18
N PHE A 45 1.56 -10.23 17.32
CA PHE A 45 0.92 -10.52 18.60
C PHE A 45 0.58 -12.00 18.79
N GLU A 46 0.88 -12.85 17.79
CA GLU A 46 0.63 -14.30 17.82
C GLU A 46 -0.84 -14.64 18.14
N VAL A 47 -1.76 -13.89 17.53
CA VAL A 47 -3.22 -14.08 17.68
C VAL A 47 -3.84 -14.61 16.39
N GLU A 48 -4.95 -15.32 16.54
CA GLU A 48 -5.76 -15.79 15.43
C GLU A 48 -6.52 -14.62 14.75
N PRO A 49 -6.86 -14.75 13.46
CA PRO A 49 -7.49 -13.65 12.70
C PRO A 49 -8.83 -13.18 13.26
N ASP A 50 -9.57 -14.05 13.93
CA ASP A 50 -10.86 -13.75 14.57
C ASP A 50 -10.73 -12.89 15.83
N LEU A 51 -9.52 -12.76 16.38
CA LEU A 51 -9.16 -11.85 17.48
C LEU A 51 -8.63 -10.51 16.99
N VAL A 52 -8.71 -10.21 15.69
CA VAL A 52 -8.32 -8.91 15.11
C VAL A 52 -9.52 -8.27 14.43
N TRP A 53 -9.91 -7.08 14.89
CA TRP A 53 -11.06 -6.33 14.38
C TRP A 53 -10.62 -5.03 13.70
N PRO A 54 -10.29 -5.09 12.39
CA PRO A 54 -9.89 -3.93 11.61
C PRO A 54 -11.10 -3.15 11.12
N ARG A 55 -11.06 -1.82 11.26
CA ARG A 55 -12.12 -0.90 10.85
C ARG A 55 -11.58 0.25 10.02
N LEU A 56 -12.29 0.55 8.94
CA LEU A 56 -12.14 1.81 8.21
C LEU A 56 -13.10 2.83 8.81
N ALA A 57 -12.57 3.96 9.25
CA ALA A 57 -13.36 5.08 9.73
C ALA A 57 -13.36 6.21 8.69
N TYR A 58 -14.41 6.28 7.88
CA TYR A 58 -14.63 7.38 6.95
C TYR A 58 -15.15 8.59 7.72
N LEU A 59 -14.38 9.68 7.72
CA LEU A 59 -14.71 10.90 8.47
C LEU A 59 -15.61 11.87 7.70
N ARG A 60 -15.78 11.65 6.38
CA ARG A 60 -16.57 12.49 5.47
C ARG A 60 -17.21 11.64 4.37
N PRO A 61 -18.34 12.08 3.77
CA PRO A 61 -19.15 13.24 4.14
C PRO A 61 -19.88 13.06 5.49
N GLU A 62 -20.41 11.87 5.75
CA GLU A 62 -20.89 11.44 7.07
C GLU A 62 -19.90 10.45 7.70
N TYR A 63 -19.93 10.34 9.02
CA TYR A 63 -19.15 9.34 9.73
C TYR A 63 -19.68 7.94 9.43
N LEU A 64 -18.81 7.07 8.93
CA LEU A 64 -19.11 5.67 8.65
C LEU A 64 -17.94 4.79 9.06
N GLU A 65 -18.20 3.82 9.92
CA GLU A 65 -17.27 2.73 10.21
C GLU A 65 -17.64 1.50 9.39
N VAL A 66 -16.65 0.91 8.74
CA VAL A 66 -16.77 -0.39 8.06
C VAL A 66 -15.79 -1.34 8.71
N GLU A 67 -16.31 -2.35 9.39
CA GLU A 67 -15.52 -3.46 9.90
C GLU A 67 -15.29 -4.48 8.80
N GLU A 68 -14.05 -4.92 8.67
CA GLU A 68 -13.66 -5.98 7.74
C GLU A 68 -13.31 -7.24 8.53
N THR A 69 -13.58 -8.39 7.94
CA THR A 69 -13.13 -9.69 8.46
C THR A 69 -12.22 -10.35 7.44
N PHE A 70 -11.22 -11.05 7.97
CA PHE A 70 -10.23 -11.79 7.22
C PHE A 70 -9.98 -13.12 7.91
N ASP A 71 -9.87 -14.19 7.15
CA ASP A 71 -9.55 -15.51 7.68
C ASP A 71 -8.07 -15.88 7.49
N ALA A 72 -7.67 -17.06 7.95
CA ALA A 72 -6.29 -17.53 7.80
C ALA A 72 -5.87 -17.69 6.32
N GLN A 73 -6.81 -18.00 5.42
CA GLN A 73 -6.53 -18.15 4.00
C GLN A 73 -6.27 -16.80 3.34
N ASP A 74 -7.07 -15.79 3.67
CA ASP A 74 -6.89 -14.40 3.27
C ASP A 74 -5.48 -13.88 3.62
N LEU A 75 -5.08 -14.05 4.89
CA LEU A 75 -3.75 -13.64 5.38
C LEU A 75 -2.63 -14.40 4.66
N THR A 76 -2.80 -15.70 4.44
CA THR A 76 -1.82 -16.53 3.74
C THR A 76 -1.64 -16.08 2.29
N HIS A 77 -2.74 -15.87 1.56
CA HIS A 77 -2.71 -15.37 0.20
C HIS A 77 -2.07 -13.99 0.10
N PHE A 78 -2.41 -13.09 1.04
CA PHE A 78 -1.80 -11.77 1.11
C PHE A 78 -0.29 -11.85 1.33
N ALA A 79 0.18 -12.69 2.26
CA ALA A 79 1.60 -12.89 2.51
C ALA A 79 2.37 -13.47 1.30
N ILE A 80 1.74 -14.36 0.53
CA ILE A 80 2.30 -14.87 -0.73
C ILE A 80 2.43 -13.74 -1.76
N GLN A 81 1.36 -12.94 -1.93
CA GLN A 81 1.36 -11.81 -2.85
C GLN A 81 2.45 -10.79 -2.50
N VAL A 82 2.53 -10.36 -1.23
CA VAL A 82 3.55 -9.40 -0.78
C VAL A 82 4.95 -9.92 -1.04
N ARG A 83 5.20 -11.22 -0.87
CA ARG A 83 6.51 -11.84 -1.15
C ARG A 83 6.85 -11.80 -2.63
N ALA A 84 5.89 -12.12 -3.49
CA ALA A 84 6.07 -12.07 -4.94
C ALA A 84 6.33 -10.62 -5.42
N GLU A 85 5.49 -9.67 -5.01
CA GLU A 85 5.65 -8.24 -5.34
C GLU A 85 6.98 -7.69 -4.81
N THR A 86 7.42 -8.11 -3.62
CA THR A 86 8.73 -7.70 -3.06
C THR A 86 9.90 -8.27 -3.87
N GLN A 87 9.79 -9.52 -4.33
CA GLN A 87 10.82 -10.12 -5.17
C GLN A 87 10.93 -9.40 -6.51
N GLU A 88 9.79 -9.07 -7.15
CA GLU A 88 9.77 -8.26 -8.37
C GLU A 88 10.45 -6.91 -8.15
N MET A 89 10.22 -6.24 -7.02
CA MET A 89 10.92 -5.01 -6.67
C MET A 89 12.44 -5.20 -6.52
N TYR A 90 12.88 -6.32 -5.94
CA TYR A 90 14.30 -6.64 -5.78
C TYR A 90 15.01 -6.92 -7.10
N ASP A 91 14.30 -7.43 -8.10
CA ASP A 91 14.87 -7.66 -9.43
C ASP A 91 15.25 -6.32 -10.12
N TYR A 92 14.68 -5.20 -9.69
CA TYR A 92 15.09 -3.84 -10.08
C TYR A 92 16.21 -3.24 -9.20
N CYS A 93 16.84 -4.03 -8.34
CA CYS A 93 18.01 -3.62 -7.56
C CYS A 93 19.25 -4.41 -7.98
N ARG A 94 20.28 -3.71 -8.47
CA ARG A 94 21.60 -4.33 -8.69
C ARG A 94 22.29 -4.70 -7.37
N ASP A 95 21.92 -4.01 -6.29
CA ASP A 95 22.29 -4.37 -4.91
C ASP A 95 21.09 -4.10 -3.99
N VAL A 96 20.40 -5.17 -3.60
CA VAL A 96 19.23 -5.11 -2.71
C VAL A 96 19.60 -4.62 -1.31
N GLN A 97 20.76 -5.02 -0.78
CA GLN A 97 21.15 -4.70 0.61
C GLN A 97 21.51 -3.22 0.77
N ALA A 98 22.19 -2.66 -0.24
CA ALA A 98 22.50 -1.24 -0.28
C ALA A 98 21.36 -0.39 -0.88
N ASN A 99 20.23 -0.99 -1.27
CA ASN A 99 19.10 -0.35 -1.94
C ASN A 99 19.53 0.46 -3.18
N ILE A 100 20.41 -0.13 -4.01
CA ILE A 100 20.92 0.49 -5.23
C ILE A 100 20.12 -0.05 -6.42
N PRO A 101 19.36 0.79 -7.13
CA PRO A 101 18.55 0.36 -8.26
C PRO A 101 19.42 0.01 -9.48
N VAL A 102 18.83 -0.74 -10.43
CA VAL A 102 19.33 -0.84 -11.81
C VAL A 102 19.23 0.51 -12.53
N ASP A 103 19.74 0.59 -13.75
CA ASP A 103 19.63 1.81 -14.56
C ASP A 103 18.15 2.15 -14.85
N MET A 104 17.84 3.44 -14.96
CA MET A 104 16.46 3.89 -15.23
C MET A 104 15.89 3.30 -16.53
N SER A 105 16.74 3.01 -17.52
CA SER A 105 16.33 2.40 -18.79
C SER A 105 15.81 0.97 -18.67
N GLU A 106 16.09 0.28 -17.56
CA GLU A 106 15.60 -1.08 -17.29
C GLU A 106 14.17 -1.08 -16.72
N PHE A 107 13.65 0.07 -16.29
CA PHE A 107 12.29 0.18 -15.78
C PHE A 107 11.30 0.31 -16.95
N PRO A 108 10.30 -0.58 -17.06
CA PRO A 108 9.35 -0.52 -18.15
C PRO A 108 8.49 0.75 -18.06
N LEU A 109 8.35 1.43 -19.19
CA LEU A 109 7.46 2.58 -19.32
C LEU A 109 6.03 2.11 -19.64
N VAL A 110 5.04 2.85 -19.15
CA VAL A 110 3.63 2.57 -19.42
C VAL A 110 3.21 3.24 -20.73
N GLU A 111 2.78 2.44 -21.70
CA GLU A 111 2.26 2.94 -22.99
C GLU A 111 0.76 3.28 -22.94
N ASN A 112 0.04 2.77 -21.94
CA ASN A 112 -1.39 2.98 -21.80
C ASN A 112 -1.70 4.39 -21.27
N GLN A 113 -2.09 5.29 -22.17
CA GLN A 113 -2.41 6.68 -21.83
C GLN A 113 -3.50 6.82 -20.77
N ARG A 114 -4.50 5.92 -20.72
CA ARG A 114 -5.59 5.99 -19.72
C ARG A 114 -5.08 5.81 -18.29
N ILE A 115 -4.10 4.93 -18.09
CA ILE A 115 -3.46 4.75 -16.77
C ILE A 115 -2.69 6.03 -16.40
N CYS A 116 -2.09 6.69 -17.38
CA CYS A 116 -1.28 7.88 -17.17
C CYS A 116 -2.09 9.18 -16.95
N GLU A 117 -3.40 9.22 -17.25
CA GLU A 117 -4.26 10.42 -17.07
C GLU A 117 -4.18 11.00 -15.65
N TYR A 118 -4.11 10.13 -14.64
CA TYR A 118 -4.03 10.52 -13.23
C TYR A 118 -2.63 10.32 -12.62
N CYS A 119 -1.64 9.90 -13.42
CA CYS A 119 -0.29 9.63 -12.94
C CYS A 119 0.50 10.95 -12.80
N ASN A 120 1.09 11.16 -11.62
CA ASN A 120 1.96 12.31 -11.35
C ASN A 120 3.32 12.23 -12.09
N PHE A 121 3.70 11.05 -12.59
CA PHE A 121 4.98 10.80 -13.26
C PHE A 121 4.87 10.62 -14.78
N ARG A 122 3.70 10.90 -15.36
CA ARG A 122 3.42 10.69 -16.81
C ARG A 122 4.39 11.40 -17.76
N GLY A 123 5.08 12.45 -17.32
CA GLY A 123 6.13 13.12 -18.11
C GLY A 123 7.38 12.26 -18.32
N ILE A 124 7.60 11.22 -17.52
CA ILE A 124 8.66 10.23 -17.77
C ILE A 124 8.27 9.33 -18.95
N CYS A 125 7.00 8.89 -18.99
CA CYS A 125 6.49 8.02 -20.05
C CYS A 125 6.23 8.78 -21.36
N PHE A 126 5.74 10.03 -21.27
CA PHE A 126 5.34 10.85 -22.41
C PHE A 126 5.91 12.29 -22.31
N PRO A 127 7.23 12.46 -22.39
CA PRO A 127 7.90 13.74 -22.14
C PRO A 127 7.50 14.85 -23.13
N GLU A 128 7.16 14.51 -24.37
CA GLU A 128 6.72 15.49 -25.37
C GLU A 128 5.32 16.04 -25.05
N GLN A 129 4.44 15.20 -24.48
CA GLN A 129 3.05 15.57 -24.16
C GLN A 129 2.95 16.24 -22.78
N TYR A 130 3.81 15.82 -21.84
CA TYR A 130 3.84 16.35 -20.47
C TYR A 130 5.27 16.76 -20.10
N PRO A 131 5.79 17.87 -20.66
CA PRO A 131 7.15 18.29 -20.44
C PRO A 131 7.41 18.59 -18.96
N VAL A 132 8.39 17.89 -18.39
CA VAL A 132 8.86 18.14 -17.02
C VAL A 132 9.71 19.40 -17.04
N LYS A 133 9.24 20.45 -16.37
CA LYS A 133 10.05 21.65 -16.13
C LYS A 133 11.08 21.32 -15.04
N PHE A 134 12.25 20.84 -15.43
CA PHE A 134 13.37 20.77 -14.49
C PHE A 134 13.72 22.21 -14.08
N ALA A 135 13.64 22.51 -12.79
CA ALA A 135 14.18 23.76 -12.27
C ALA A 135 15.67 23.76 -12.59
N THR A 136 16.11 24.74 -13.38
CA THR A 136 17.52 24.93 -13.69
C THR A 136 18.25 25.22 -12.38
N THR A 137 18.95 24.23 -11.84
CA THR A 137 19.94 24.46 -10.80
C THR A 137 20.94 25.46 -11.36
N HIS A 138 20.91 26.68 -10.84
CA HIS A 138 21.92 27.69 -11.15
C HIS A 138 23.28 27.13 -10.70
N GLY A 139 24.24 27.19 -11.61
CA GLY A 139 25.58 26.61 -11.46
C GLY A 139 26.46 27.30 -10.44
#